data_AF-A0A1X0R8P5-F1
#
_entry.id   AF-A0A1X0R8P5-F1
#
_cell.length_a   1.000
_cell.length_b   1.000
_cell.length_c   1.000
_cell.angle_alpha   90.00
_cell.angle_beta   90.00
_cell.angle_gamma   90.00
#
_symmetry.space_group_name_H-M   'P 1'
#
loop_
_entity.id
_entity.type
_entity.pdbx_description
1 polymer ?
#
loop_
_entity_poly.entity_id
_entity_poly.type
_entity_poly.pdbx_seq_one_letter_code
_entity_poly.pdbx_strand_id
1 'polypeptide(L)'
;MYFYIQPAATFDYPSLSLDDYAQLHRLLRQERQAAMYHAQQQRRIQRALYNLEVMTELYRRRQEEERAIRAYYEQKERQRQELIRQQQLIQQQQQQQRYLAALEEHYMNYYYPQKHQEPFVHHSAFYQESEPEEEEDEDDNEDVRTQQLAALVKLIFGAQDETTRHERPTHDVPLCKEPQFGEAKHDEVKHEEPETAMEEAEPHGDMALDDTEIKYTNHSSDNTNDPMEEDLDDEMTSADEDVPSLIEPTENIKGLVSEILDASEENHSDFSVFPEEDPVKLAKYEALSRIEQELKDIQQKHEKHILGNTLDFPMSSDGRPLSPDALTATTANNREFLGYEDEIMKVLLKLDTIESDGDEDIRNERKNLVKQAEGLLGTLDEYKQREWERVSSASEDEDAL
;
A
#
# COMPACT_ATOMS: atom_id res chain seq x y z
N MET A 1 81.51 -35.97 53.77
CA MET A 1 80.91 -34.65 53.53
C MET A 1 79.48 -34.74 54.06
N TYR A 2 79.25 -34.29 55.29
CA TYR A 2 77.93 -34.37 55.94
C TYR A 2 77.18 -33.06 55.66
N PHE A 3 76.09 -33.13 54.90
CA PHE A 3 75.19 -32.00 54.70
C PHE A 3 74.33 -31.82 55.95
N TYR A 4 74.60 -30.75 56.71
CA TYR A 4 73.72 -30.28 57.77
C TYR A 4 72.45 -29.72 57.12
N ILE A 5 71.37 -30.50 57.16
CA ILE A 5 70.03 -30.03 56.82
C ILE A 5 69.60 -29.11 57.98
N GLN A 6 69.58 -27.80 57.73
CA GLN A 6 69.02 -26.85 58.69
C GLN A 6 67.53 -27.17 58.89
N PRO A 7 67.05 -27.29 60.14
CA PRO A 7 65.63 -27.47 60.40
C PRO A 7 64.88 -26.25 59.85
N ALA A 8 63.92 -26.51 58.98
CA ALA A 8 63.05 -25.48 58.42
C ALA A 8 62.48 -24.64 59.57
N ALA A 9 62.68 -23.32 59.49
CA ALA A 9 62.08 -22.38 60.42
C ALA A 9 60.59 -22.69 60.50
N THR A 10 60.11 -22.99 61.71
CA THR A 10 58.69 -23.16 62.00
C THR A 10 58.04 -21.80 61.79
N PHE A 11 57.54 -21.56 60.60
CA PHE A 11 56.66 -20.43 60.33
C PHE A 11 55.40 -20.68 61.14
N ASP A 12 55.22 -19.90 62.22
CA ASP A 12 53.95 -19.75 62.90
C ASP A 12 52.98 -19.11 61.91
N TYR A 13 52.25 -19.95 61.17
CA TYR A 13 51.14 -19.48 60.38
C TYR A 13 50.03 -19.08 61.34
N PRO A 14 49.60 -17.80 61.35
CA PRO A 14 48.44 -17.41 62.13
C PRO A 14 47.26 -18.27 61.67
N SER A 15 46.76 -19.12 62.56
CA SER A 15 45.60 -19.95 62.28
C SER A 15 44.39 -19.03 62.11
N LEU A 16 43.95 -18.86 60.87
CA LEU A 16 42.70 -18.18 60.55
C LEU A 16 41.58 -18.76 61.41
N SER A 17 40.87 -17.89 62.12
CA SER A 17 39.72 -18.26 62.92
C SER A 17 38.61 -18.79 62.01
N LEU A 18 37.77 -19.70 62.53
CA LEU A 18 36.55 -20.11 61.84
C LEU A 18 35.64 -18.90 61.50
N ASP A 19 35.68 -17.86 62.34
CA ASP A 19 34.97 -16.60 62.11
C ASP A 19 35.53 -15.83 60.92
N ASP A 20 36.84 -15.87 60.67
CA ASP A 20 37.48 -15.20 59.53
C ASP A 20 37.02 -15.83 58.21
N TYR A 21 36.85 -17.15 58.19
CA TYR A 21 36.33 -17.88 57.03
C TYR A 21 34.85 -17.55 56.77
N ALA A 22 34.05 -17.43 57.83
CA ALA A 22 32.65 -17.02 57.73
C ALA A 22 32.51 -15.58 57.21
N GLN A 23 33.38 -14.66 57.67
CA GLN A 23 33.44 -13.29 57.16
C GLN A 23 33.84 -13.24 55.69
N LEU A 24 34.86 -14.01 55.28
CA LEU A 24 35.28 -14.11 53.88
C LEU A 24 34.15 -14.62 52.98
N HIS A 25 33.40 -15.64 53.40
CA HIS A 25 32.24 -16.14 52.64
C HIS A 25 31.13 -15.11 52.49
N ARG A 26 30.85 -14.31 53.52
CA ARG A 26 29.88 -13.22 53.43
C ARG A 26 30.35 -12.16 52.43
N LEU A 27 31.62 -11.78 52.49
CA LEU A 27 32.21 -10.79 51.58
C LEU A 27 32.17 -11.27 50.13
N LEU A 28 32.52 -12.55 49.88
CA LEU A 28 32.46 -13.14 48.54
C LEU A 28 31.02 -13.21 47.99
N ARG A 29 30.02 -13.48 48.84
CA ARG A 29 28.60 -13.43 48.44
C ARG A 29 28.16 -12.00 48.11
N GLN A 30 28.56 -11.03 48.93
CA GLN A 30 28.26 -9.62 48.70
C GLN A 30 28.89 -9.13 47.39
N GLU A 31 30.15 -9.50 47.13
CA GLU A 31 30.85 -9.17 45.89
C GLU A 31 30.16 -9.79 44.67
N ARG A 32 29.74 -11.06 44.74
CA ARG A 32 28.96 -11.71 43.68
C ARG A 32 27.63 -11.01 43.43
N GLN A 33 26.92 -10.60 44.48
CA GLN A 33 25.66 -9.86 44.36
C GLN A 33 25.89 -8.49 43.71
N ALA A 34 26.93 -7.76 44.12
CA ALA A 34 27.30 -6.48 43.51
C ALA A 34 27.66 -6.65 42.03
N ALA A 35 28.42 -7.70 41.68
CA ALA A 35 28.78 -8.00 40.30
C ALA A 35 27.53 -8.33 39.44
N MET A 36 26.58 -9.11 39.96
CA MET A 36 25.31 -9.38 39.26
C MET A 36 24.50 -8.09 39.04
N TYR A 37 24.43 -7.23 40.06
CA TYR A 37 23.74 -5.94 39.93
C TYR A 37 24.39 -5.04 38.88
N HIS A 38 25.73 -4.91 38.88
CA HIS A 38 26.44 -4.14 37.86
C HIS A 38 26.25 -4.71 36.45
N ALA A 39 26.29 -6.03 36.29
CA ALA A 39 26.04 -6.68 35.01
C ALA A 39 24.60 -6.43 34.51
N GLN A 40 23.62 -6.45 35.42
CA GLN A 40 22.24 -6.13 35.09
C GLN A 40 22.08 -4.66 34.65
N GLN A 41 22.73 -3.73 35.35
CA GLN A 41 22.74 -2.31 34.98
C GLN A 41 23.39 -2.09 33.61
N GLN A 42 24.51 -2.75 33.34
CA GLN A 42 25.17 -2.68 32.03
C GLN A 42 24.24 -3.17 30.91
N ARG A 43 23.53 -4.29 31.10
CA ARG A 43 22.55 -4.78 30.13
C ARG A 43 21.41 -3.78 29.91
N ARG A 44 20.91 -3.14 30.97
CA ARG A 44 19.87 -2.10 30.86
C ARG A 44 20.36 -0.91 30.04
N ILE A 45 21.58 -0.44 30.30
CA ILE A 45 22.19 0.67 29.55
C ILE A 45 22.40 0.28 28.07
N GLN A 46 22.92 -0.91 27.80
CA GLN A 46 23.10 -1.39 26.42
C GLN A 46 21.78 -1.45 25.65
N ARG A 47 20.72 -1.97 26.28
CA ARG A 47 19.37 -1.98 25.68
C ARG A 47 18.86 -0.56 25.41
N ALA A 48 19.06 0.37 26.34
CA ALA A 48 18.65 1.76 26.16
C ALA A 48 19.41 2.44 24.99
N LEU A 49 20.71 2.18 24.85
CA LEU A 49 21.51 2.70 23.75
C LEU A 49 21.08 2.12 22.40
N TYR A 50 20.84 0.81 22.33
CA TYR A 50 20.33 0.16 21.13
C TYR A 50 18.95 0.70 20.72
N ASN A 51 18.03 0.84 21.68
CA ASN A 51 16.70 1.40 21.42
C ASN A 51 16.79 2.84 20.91
N LEU A 52 17.69 3.66 21.49
CA LEU A 52 17.93 5.02 21.02
C LEU A 52 18.44 5.03 19.58
N GLU A 53 19.41 4.17 19.25
CA GLU A 53 19.96 4.02 17.89
C GLU A 53 18.87 3.64 16.88
N VAL A 54 18.07 2.62 17.19
CA VAL A 54 16.94 2.19 16.35
C VAL A 54 15.94 3.32 16.14
N MET A 55 15.56 4.05 17.20
CA MET A 55 14.64 5.18 17.10
C MET A 55 15.19 6.32 16.24
N THR A 56 16.49 6.62 16.35
CA THR A 56 17.13 7.65 15.51
C THR A 56 17.16 7.25 14.04
N GLU A 57 17.39 5.98 13.73
CA GLU A 57 17.38 5.47 12.37
C GLU A 57 15.97 5.48 11.76
N LEU A 58 14.95 5.09 12.54
CA LEU A 58 13.55 5.21 12.12
C LEU A 58 13.15 6.66 11.82
N TYR A 59 13.58 7.60 12.66
CA TYR A 59 13.33 9.02 12.42
C TYR A 59 14.00 9.52 11.14
N ARG A 60 15.23 9.06 10.87
CA ARG A 60 15.95 9.39 9.64
C ARG A 60 15.21 8.88 8.40
N ARG A 61 14.75 7.63 8.40
CA ARG A 61 13.98 7.04 7.30
C ARG A 61 12.67 7.78 7.05
N ARG A 62 11.92 8.10 8.10
CA ARG A 62 10.69 8.89 7.98
C ARG A 62 10.94 10.26 7.34
N GLN A 63 12.02 10.94 7.72
CA GLN A 63 12.41 12.21 7.11
C GLN A 63 12.78 12.08 5.63
N GLU A 64 13.40 10.98 5.23
CA GLU A 64 13.71 10.69 3.82
C GLU A 64 12.44 10.40 3.01
N GLU A 65 11.53 9.60 3.56
CA GLU A 65 10.21 9.32 2.97
C GLU A 65 9.39 10.61 2.79
N GLU A 66 9.31 11.46 3.82
CA GLU A 66 8.63 12.76 3.73
C GLU A 66 9.22 13.65 2.63
N ARG A 67 10.55 13.67 2.47
CA ARG A 67 11.21 14.43 1.39
C ARG A 67 10.90 13.84 0.02
N ALA A 68 10.90 12.51 -0.11
CA ALA A 68 10.56 11.85 -1.36
C ALA A 68 9.12 12.13 -1.78
N ILE A 69 8.18 12.08 -0.83
CA ILE A 69 6.76 12.42 -1.07
C ILE A 69 6.63 13.88 -1.52
N ARG A 70 7.28 14.82 -0.84
CA ARG A 70 7.24 16.25 -1.24
C ARG A 70 7.80 16.45 -2.64
N ALA A 71 8.94 15.83 -2.96
CA ALA A 71 9.55 15.93 -4.30
C ALA A 71 8.64 15.36 -5.40
N TYR A 72 7.96 14.23 -5.12
CA TYR A 72 6.99 13.63 -6.02
C TYR A 72 5.82 14.58 -6.33
N TYR A 73 5.20 15.16 -5.30
CA TYR A 73 4.09 16.10 -5.50
C TYR A 73 4.53 17.39 -6.19
N GLU A 74 5.72 17.90 -5.87
CA GLU A 74 6.29 19.06 -6.55
C GLU A 74 6.51 18.80 -8.05
N GLN A 75 7.01 17.61 -8.42
CA GLN A 75 7.16 17.22 -9.82
C GLN A 75 5.80 17.12 -10.53
N LYS A 76 4.80 16.53 -9.87
CA LYS A 76 3.45 16.39 -10.41
C LYS A 76 2.79 17.76 -10.62
N GLU A 77 3.00 18.70 -9.70
CA GLU A 77 2.50 20.07 -9.82
C GLU A 77 3.17 20.81 -10.99
N ARG A 78 4.48 20.64 -11.18
CA ARG A 78 5.18 21.20 -12.35
C ARG A 78 4.63 20.67 -13.66
N GLN A 79 4.36 19.36 -13.76
CA GLN A 79 3.74 18.77 -14.96
C GLN A 79 2.35 19.35 -15.23
N ARG A 80 1.54 19.52 -14.18
CA ARG A 80 0.22 20.15 -14.30
C ARG A 80 0.34 21.59 -14.79
N GLN A 81 1.27 22.37 -14.24
CA GLN A 81 1.53 23.75 -14.67
C GLN A 81 2.01 23.82 -16.13
N GLU A 82 2.87 22.90 -16.56
CA GLU A 82 3.31 22.79 -17.95
C GLU A 82 2.14 22.48 -18.89
N LEU A 83 1.24 21.59 -18.50
CA LEU A 83 0.05 21.25 -19.29
C LEU A 83 -0.92 22.44 -19.41
N ILE A 84 -1.15 23.16 -18.31
CA ILE A 84 -1.96 24.40 -18.32
C ILE A 84 -1.32 25.43 -19.25
N ARG A 85 0.00 25.62 -19.17
CA ARG A 85 0.73 26.54 -20.05
C ARG A 85 0.61 26.14 -21.52
N GLN A 86 0.67 24.84 -21.82
CA GLN A 86 0.49 24.33 -23.18
C GLN A 86 -0.93 24.60 -23.68
N GLN A 87 -1.94 24.35 -22.86
CA GLN A 87 -3.34 24.62 -23.20
C GLN A 87 -3.58 26.10 -23.50
N GLN A 88 -3.03 27.00 -22.69
CA GLN A 88 -3.11 28.45 -22.92
C GLN A 88 -2.48 28.86 -24.25
N LEU A 89 -1.33 28.27 -24.61
CA LEU A 89 -0.65 28.56 -25.88
C LEU A 89 -1.49 28.09 -27.07
N ILE A 90 -2.10 26.90 -26.99
CA ILE A 90 -3.03 26.40 -28.01
C ILE A 90 -4.23 27.33 -28.15
N GLN A 91 -4.82 27.75 -27.03
CA GLN A 91 -5.97 28.66 -27.04
C GLN A 91 -5.62 30.01 -27.70
N GLN A 92 -4.45 30.58 -27.38
CA GLN A 92 -3.97 31.79 -28.02
C GLN A 92 -3.78 31.62 -29.54
N GLN A 93 -3.22 30.48 -29.97
CA GLN A 93 -3.05 30.19 -31.39
C GLN A 93 -4.40 30.08 -32.11
N GLN A 94 -5.38 29.40 -31.51
CA GLN A 94 -6.74 29.32 -32.06
C GLN A 94 -7.40 30.69 -32.17
N GLN A 95 -7.24 31.56 -31.17
CA GLN A 95 -7.75 32.93 -31.23
C GLN A 95 -7.12 33.72 -32.38
N GLN A 96 -5.81 33.59 -32.60
CA GLN A 96 -5.14 34.23 -33.74
C GLN A 96 -5.67 33.70 -35.09
N GLN A 97 -5.87 32.38 -35.21
CA GLN A 97 -6.44 31.79 -36.41
C GLN A 97 -7.87 32.26 -36.66
N ARG A 98 -8.72 32.31 -35.63
CA ARG A 98 -10.08 32.85 -35.72
C ARG A 98 -10.07 34.32 -36.16
N TYR A 99 -9.15 35.12 -35.63
CA TYR A 99 -8.99 36.52 -36.04
C TYR A 99 -8.61 36.64 -37.51
N LEU A 100 -7.64 35.84 -37.99
CA LEU A 100 -7.24 35.84 -39.40
C LEU A 100 -8.39 35.38 -40.31
N ALA A 101 -9.09 34.30 -39.94
CA ALA A 101 -10.24 33.78 -40.69
C ALA A 101 -11.37 34.81 -40.78
N ALA A 102 -11.68 35.51 -39.69
CA ALA A 102 -12.68 36.59 -39.69
C ALA A 102 -12.25 37.77 -40.58
N LEU A 103 -10.95 38.09 -40.61
CA LEU A 103 -10.40 39.13 -41.48
C LEU A 103 -10.51 38.74 -42.97
N GLU A 104 -10.26 37.45 -43.27
CA GLU A 104 -10.43 36.87 -44.60
C GLU A 104 -11.90 36.86 -45.03
N GLU A 105 -12.81 36.43 -44.15
CA GLU A 105 -14.26 36.47 -44.41
C GLU A 105 -14.74 37.90 -44.70
N HIS A 106 -14.30 38.87 -43.90
CA HIS A 106 -14.59 40.27 -44.13
C HIS A 106 -14.02 40.77 -45.48
N TYR A 107 -12.82 40.34 -45.85
CA TYR A 107 -12.23 40.66 -47.15
C TYR A 107 -13.04 40.03 -48.31
N MET A 108 -13.42 38.77 -48.19
CA MET A 108 -14.23 38.07 -49.20
C MET A 108 -15.61 38.72 -49.37
N ASN A 109 -16.27 39.11 -48.26
CA ASN A 109 -17.54 39.83 -48.31
C ASN A 109 -17.42 41.23 -48.94
N TYR A 110 -16.29 41.92 -48.75
CA TYR A 110 -16.07 43.25 -49.32
C TYR A 110 -15.80 43.20 -50.85
N TYR A 111 -14.99 42.25 -51.32
CA TYR A 111 -14.59 42.16 -52.73
C TYR A 111 -15.54 41.34 -53.62
N TYR A 112 -16.29 40.40 -53.04
CA TYR A 112 -17.29 39.59 -53.72
C TYR A 112 -18.69 39.78 -53.12
N PRO A 113 -19.26 41.01 -53.12
CA PRO A 113 -20.63 41.21 -52.67
C PRO A 113 -21.55 40.33 -53.53
N GLN A 114 -22.24 39.43 -52.87
CA GLN A 114 -23.13 38.41 -53.41
C GLN A 114 -24.00 38.96 -54.56
N LYS A 115 -23.58 38.80 -55.82
CA LYS A 115 -24.32 39.27 -57.00
C LYS A 115 -25.51 38.37 -57.38
N HIS A 116 -26.01 37.55 -56.46
CA HIS A 116 -27.06 36.58 -56.75
C HIS A 116 -28.20 36.64 -55.74
N GLN A 117 -29.12 37.57 -55.99
CA GLN A 117 -30.55 37.35 -55.84
C GLN A 117 -31.27 38.09 -56.97
N GLU A 118 -31.14 37.57 -58.19
CA GLU A 118 -32.28 37.62 -59.11
C GLU A 118 -32.94 36.24 -59.08
N PRO A 119 -34.26 36.15 -58.80
CA PRO A 119 -34.97 34.88 -58.77
C PRO A 119 -35.22 34.42 -60.20
N PHE A 120 -34.23 33.78 -60.82
CA PHE A 120 -34.43 33.12 -62.11
C PHE A 120 -35.15 31.78 -61.91
N VAL A 121 -36.46 31.84 -62.07
CA VAL A 121 -37.33 30.70 -62.34
C VAL A 121 -36.92 30.11 -63.70
N HIS A 122 -36.13 29.03 -63.72
CA HIS A 122 -36.04 28.20 -64.91
C HIS A 122 -36.10 26.71 -64.57
N HIS A 123 -37.16 26.10 -65.11
CA HIS A 123 -37.27 24.68 -65.37
C HIS A 123 -36.02 24.19 -66.13
N SER A 124 -35.39 23.13 -65.67
CA SER A 124 -34.56 22.29 -66.52
C SER A 124 -34.91 20.83 -66.31
N ALA A 125 -35.71 20.34 -67.26
CA ALA A 125 -35.95 18.94 -67.49
C ALA A 125 -34.65 18.23 -67.89
N PHE A 126 -34.47 17.02 -67.35
CA PHE A 126 -34.20 15.81 -68.13
C PHE A 126 -33.15 15.93 -69.25
N TYR A 127 -31.88 15.73 -68.91
CA TYR A 127 -30.95 15.05 -69.80
C TYR A 127 -30.14 14.04 -68.99
N GLN A 128 -30.42 12.78 -69.31
CA GLN A 128 -29.68 11.58 -68.96
C GLN A 128 -28.66 11.40 -70.08
N GLU A 129 -27.37 11.53 -69.77
CA GLU A 129 -26.29 11.18 -70.70
C GLU A 129 -25.11 10.62 -69.90
N SER A 130 -24.51 9.59 -70.47
CA SER A 130 -23.73 8.54 -69.83
C SER A 130 -22.21 8.77 -69.99
N GLU A 131 -21.45 8.16 -69.06
CA GLU A 131 -20.01 7.82 -69.11
C GLU A 131 -18.95 8.94 -69.01
N PRO A 132 -17.69 8.67 -68.59
CA PRO A 132 -17.10 7.40 -68.11
C PRO A 132 -16.52 7.47 -66.68
N GLU A 133 -16.18 6.28 -66.18
CA GLU A 133 -15.41 5.98 -64.96
C GLU A 133 -14.03 6.66 -64.98
N GLU A 134 -13.75 7.52 -64.00
CA GLU A 134 -12.39 7.87 -63.58
C GLU A 134 -12.25 7.37 -62.14
N GLU A 135 -11.64 6.19 -61.99
CA GLU A 135 -11.11 5.69 -60.73
C GLU A 135 -9.95 6.60 -60.32
N GLU A 136 -10.22 7.60 -59.48
CA GLU A 136 -9.19 8.39 -58.83
C GLU A 136 -8.79 7.73 -57.50
N ASP A 137 -7.53 7.32 -57.47
CA ASP A 137 -6.73 6.76 -56.38
C ASP A 137 -7.11 7.30 -54.97
N GLU A 138 -7.95 6.56 -54.23
CA GLU A 138 -8.25 6.80 -52.80
C GLU A 138 -7.21 6.16 -51.84
N ASP A 139 -6.07 5.66 -52.35
CA ASP A 139 -5.12 4.85 -51.57
C ASP A 139 -4.12 5.68 -50.72
N ASP A 140 -3.89 6.97 -51.04
CA ASP A 140 -2.85 7.76 -50.36
C ASP A 140 -3.24 8.27 -48.96
N ASN A 141 -4.53 8.19 -48.59
CA ASN A 141 -5.02 8.71 -47.30
C ASN A 141 -5.09 7.64 -46.19
N GLU A 142 -5.03 6.35 -46.52
CA GLU A 142 -5.01 5.28 -45.51
C GLU A 142 -3.66 5.23 -44.78
N ASP A 143 -2.56 5.50 -45.47
CA ASP A 143 -1.21 5.50 -44.89
C ASP A 143 -1.02 6.61 -43.84
N VAL A 144 -1.63 7.78 -44.05
CA VAL A 144 -1.57 8.88 -43.07
C VAL A 144 -2.41 8.56 -41.84
N ARG A 145 -3.59 7.97 -42.02
CA ARG A 145 -4.46 7.56 -40.91
C ARG A 145 -3.84 6.44 -40.08
N THR A 146 -3.24 5.45 -40.71
CA THR A 146 -2.59 4.33 -40.02
C THR A 146 -1.37 4.79 -39.23
N GLN A 147 -0.56 5.72 -39.76
CA GLN A 147 0.55 6.33 -39.00
C GLN A 147 0.08 7.16 -37.80
N GLN A 148 -1.01 7.92 -37.94
CA GLN A 148 -1.59 8.68 -36.82
C GLN A 148 -2.13 7.75 -35.73
N LEU A 149 -2.80 6.65 -36.11
CA LEU A 149 -3.26 5.62 -35.18
C LEU A 149 -2.10 4.91 -34.49
N ALA A 150 -1.04 4.56 -35.22
CA ALA A 150 0.15 3.95 -34.65
C ALA A 150 0.87 4.88 -33.64
N ALA A 151 0.95 6.18 -33.93
CA ALA A 151 1.49 7.17 -33.00
C ALA A 151 0.62 7.32 -31.74
N LEU A 152 -0.70 7.31 -31.88
CA LEU A 152 -1.64 7.38 -30.75
C LEU A 152 -1.55 6.14 -29.85
N VAL A 153 -1.49 4.94 -30.45
CA VAL A 153 -1.32 3.67 -29.74
C VAL A 153 0.04 3.63 -29.03
N LYS A 154 1.10 4.11 -29.66
CA LYS A 154 2.42 4.23 -29.02
C LYS A 154 2.44 5.25 -27.89
N LEU A 155 1.64 6.31 -27.95
CA LEU A 155 1.51 7.31 -26.87
C LEU A 155 0.74 6.75 -25.67
N ILE A 156 -0.34 6.00 -25.92
CA ILE A 156 -1.23 5.46 -24.87
C ILE A 156 -0.63 4.21 -24.21
N PHE A 157 0.00 3.34 -25.00
CA PHE A 157 0.46 2.02 -24.54
C PHE A 157 1.99 1.85 -24.58
N GLY A 158 2.73 2.68 -25.33
CA GLY A 158 4.16 2.50 -25.58
C GLY A 158 5.11 2.98 -24.48
N ALA A 159 4.62 3.26 -23.28
CA ALA A 159 5.47 3.67 -22.15
C ALA A 159 5.93 2.50 -21.26
N GLN A 160 5.57 1.24 -21.54
CA GLN A 160 5.82 0.13 -20.60
C GLN A 160 6.91 -0.89 -20.96
N ASP A 161 7.53 -0.91 -22.15
CA ASP A 161 8.36 -2.07 -22.56
C ASP A 161 9.81 -1.80 -23.03
N GLU A 162 10.53 -0.79 -22.50
CA GLU A 162 11.96 -0.61 -22.86
C GLU A 162 12.98 -0.46 -21.69
N THR A 163 12.67 -0.89 -20.47
CA THR A 163 13.67 -0.89 -19.37
C THR A 163 14.28 -2.25 -19.00
N THR A 164 13.97 -3.34 -19.69
CA THR A 164 14.61 -4.64 -19.37
C THR A 164 14.97 -5.47 -20.58
N ARG A 165 16.10 -5.16 -21.25
CA ARG A 165 17.07 -6.15 -21.77
C ARG A 165 18.24 -5.49 -22.52
N HIS A 166 19.43 -6.05 -22.26
CA HIS A 166 20.74 -5.83 -22.93
C HIS A 166 21.48 -4.54 -22.51
N GLU A 167 22.76 -4.55 -22.10
CA GLU A 167 23.85 -5.49 -22.36
C GLU A 167 24.96 -5.34 -21.30
N ARG A 168 25.58 -6.45 -20.92
CA ARG A 168 26.91 -6.47 -20.28
C ARG A 168 27.96 -6.11 -21.32
N PRO A 169 28.86 -5.14 -21.09
CA PRO A 169 30.16 -5.16 -21.73
C PRO A 169 31.19 -5.84 -20.81
N THR A 170 31.92 -6.74 -21.44
CA THR A 170 33.10 -7.43 -20.94
C THR A 170 34.30 -6.48 -20.82
N HIS A 171 35.19 -6.84 -19.89
CA HIS A 171 36.63 -6.56 -19.83
C HIS A 171 37.18 -5.29 -20.50
N ASP A 172 37.77 -4.40 -19.69
CA ASP A 172 39.20 -4.11 -19.83
C ASP A 172 39.84 -3.49 -18.58
N VAL A 173 41.05 -3.97 -18.30
CA VAL A 173 41.95 -3.63 -17.20
C VAL A 173 42.75 -2.36 -17.55
N PRO A 174 43.01 -1.45 -16.60
CA PRO A 174 44.42 -1.24 -16.25
C PRO A 174 44.64 -0.99 -14.74
N LEU A 175 45.38 -1.93 -14.14
CA LEU A 175 46.61 -1.70 -13.36
C LEU A 175 46.74 -0.35 -12.61
N CYS A 176 46.60 -0.35 -11.28
CA CYS A 176 47.44 0.45 -10.37
C CYS A 176 47.36 0.00 -8.89
N LYS A 177 48.37 -0.79 -8.50
CA LYS A 177 49.19 -0.73 -7.27
C LYS A 177 48.53 -0.73 -5.88
N GLU A 178 48.82 -1.82 -5.16
CA GLU A 178 49.00 -1.91 -3.69
C GLU A 178 49.93 -0.80 -3.12
N PRO A 179 49.87 -0.56 -1.80
CA PRO A 179 50.85 -1.25 -0.95
C PRO A 179 50.25 -2.02 0.23
N GLN A 180 50.94 -3.12 0.50
CA GLN A 180 50.85 -4.10 1.59
C GLN A 180 50.94 -3.50 3.00
N PHE A 181 50.28 -4.15 3.95
CA PHE A 181 50.67 -4.49 5.34
C PHE A 181 49.45 -5.25 5.90
N GLY A 182 49.45 -6.45 6.48
CA GLY A 182 50.42 -7.34 7.13
C GLY A 182 49.55 -8.32 7.96
N GLU A 183 49.47 -9.59 7.58
CA GLU A 183 49.99 -10.75 8.32
C GLU A 183 49.58 -10.90 9.81
N ALA A 184 48.66 -11.84 10.08
CA ALA A 184 48.59 -12.74 11.27
C ALA A 184 47.44 -13.76 11.01
N LYS A 185 47.68 -15.00 10.60
CA LYS A 185 48.05 -16.23 11.35
C LYS A 185 47.00 -16.73 12.37
N HIS A 186 46.81 -18.07 12.32
CA HIS A 186 46.12 -18.99 13.24
C HIS A 186 44.60 -19.13 13.03
N ASP A 187 43.96 -20.30 13.02
CA ASP A 187 44.40 -21.67 13.27
C ASP A 187 43.45 -22.69 12.62
N GLU A 188 44.04 -23.84 12.30
CA GLU A 188 43.48 -25.09 11.82
C GLU A 188 42.77 -25.84 12.96
N VAL A 189 41.49 -26.20 12.81
CA VAL A 189 40.85 -27.26 13.62
C VAL A 189 39.93 -28.12 12.74
N LYS A 190 40.39 -29.35 12.49
CA LYS A 190 39.60 -30.52 12.13
C LYS A 190 38.75 -30.98 13.32
N HIS A 191 37.56 -31.52 13.07
CA HIS A 191 36.99 -32.74 13.68
C HIS A 191 35.59 -32.94 13.04
N GLU A 192 35.43 -33.96 12.19
CA GLU A 192 34.96 -35.32 12.54
C GLU A 192 33.45 -35.37 12.81
N GLU A 193 32.75 -36.00 11.86
CA GLU A 193 31.42 -36.59 11.99
C GLU A 193 31.38 -37.61 13.15
N PRO A 194 30.18 -37.94 13.64
CA PRO A 194 29.67 -39.26 13.24
C PRO A 194 28.16 -39.33 12.99
N GLU A 195 27.84 -40.32 12.16
CA GLU A 195 26.53 -40.89 11.85
C GLU A 195 25.69 -41.28 13.08
N THR A 196 24.36 -41.23 12.92
CA THR A 196 23.35 -42.21 13.40
C THR A 196 21.97 -41.69 12.92
N ALA A 197 21.33 -42.31 11.91
CA ALA A 197 20.57 -43.57 11.89
C ALA A 197 19.07 -43.40 12.28
N MET A 198 18.22 -43.71 11.29
CA MET A 198 16.86 -44.30 11.35
C MET A 198 15.66 -43.49 11.86
N GLU A 199 14.69 -43.25 10.96
CA GLU A 199 13.26 -43.63 11.08
C GLU A 199 12.55 -43.31 9.74
N GLU A 200 12.08 -44.32 8.99
CA GLU A 200 10.66 -44.73 8.86
C GLU A 200 9.77 -43.64 8.23
N ALA A 201 9.44 -43.69 6.94
CA ALA A 201 8.46 -44.53 6.22
C ALA A 201 7.09 -43.84 5.98
N GLU A 202 6.85 -43.52 4.70
CA GLU A 202 5.58 -43.44 3.94
C GLU A 202 4.56 -42.29 4.15
N PRO A 203 3.62 -42.03 3.20
CA PRO A 203 3.62 -42.26 1.75
C PRO A 203 3.26 -41.01 0.91
N HIS A 204 3.75 -40.98 -0.34
CA HIS A 204 3.35 -40.02 -1.36
C HIS A 204 1.94 -40.36 -1.90
N GLY A 205 0.99 -39.45 -1.69
CA GLY A 205 -0.29 -39.42 -2.39
C GLY A 205 -0.20 -38.54 -3.63
N ASP A 206 -0.32 -39.18 -4.79
CA ASP A 206 -0.70 -38.57 -6.07
C ASP A 206 -2.01 -37.78 -5.89
N MET A 207 -2.00 -36.49 -6.24
CA MET A 207 -3.21 -35.75 -6.56
C MET A 207 -2.97 -34.93 -7.81
N ALA A 208 -3.88 -35.17 -8.76
CA ALA A 208 -3.86 -34.74 -10.13
C ALA A 208 -3.91 -33.23 -10.30
N LEU A 209 -3.22 -32.76 -11.33
CA LEU A 209 -3.37 -31.44 -11.94
C LEU A 209 -4.76 -31.36 -12.57
N ASP A 210 -5.59 -30.43 -12.09
CA ASP A 210 -6.81 -30.01 -12.77
C ASP A 210 -6.55 -28.66 -13.43
N ASP A 211 -6.37 -28.70 -14.75
CA ASP A 211 -6.24 -27.56 -15.64
C ASP A 211 -7.57 -26.80 -15.69
N THR A 212 -7.66 -25.66 -15.02
CA THR A 212 -8.74 -24.70 -15.26
C THR A 212 -8.22 -23.46 -15.98
N GLU A 213 -8.57 -23.45 -17.26
CA GLU A 213 -8.39 -22.43 -18.28
C GLU A 213 -9.04 -21.10 -17.86
N ILE A 214 -8.24 -20.13 -17.41
CA ILE A 214 -8.71 -18.77 -17.12
C ILE A 214 -8.79 -17.98 -18.44
N LYS A 215 -10.02 -17.81 -18.91
CA LYS A 215 -10.39 -17.04 -20.10
C LYS A 215 -10.43 -15.56 -19.74
N TYR A 216 -9.39 -14.81 -20.09
CA TYR A 216 -9.36 -13.34 -19.95
C TYR A 216 -10.31 -12.70 -20.98
N THR A 217 -11.48 -12.27 -20.53
CA THR A 217 -12.36 -11.37 -21.28
C THR A 217 -11.94 -9.92 -21.01
N ASN A 218 -11.21 -9.34 -21.95
CA ASN A 218 -11.02 -7.90 -22.06
C ASN A 218 -12.35 -7.25 -22.47
N HIS A 219 -13.02 -6.58 -21.54
CA HIS A 219 -14.09 -5.64 -21.87
C HIS A 219 -13.56 -4.21 -21.76
N SER A 220 -13.30 -3.68 -22.96
CA SER A 220 -13.20 -2.27 -23.29
C SER A 220 -14.51 -1.57 -22.94
N SER A 221 -14.47 -0.59 -22.04
CA SER A 221 -15.50 0.43 -21.90
C SER A 221 -14.91 1.77 -22.29
N ASP A 222 -15.23 2.12 -23.52
CA ASP A 222 -15.16 3.46 -24.09
C ASP A 222 -16.34 4.29 -23.58
N ASN A 223 -16.12 5.61 -23.54
CA ASN A 223 -17.12 6.67 -23.64
C ASN A 223 -17.95 7.06 -22.39
N THR A 224 -17.60 8.20 -21.78
CA THR A 224 -18.55 9.31 -21.58
C THR A 224 -17.84 10.66 -21.66
N ASN A 225 -18.20 11.41 -22.70
CA ASN A 225 -18.22 12.86 -22.64
C ASN A 225 -19.26 13.28 -21.59
N ASP A 226 -18.92 14.21 -20.70
CA ASP A 226 -19.84 15.29 -20.37
C ASP A 226 -19.09 16.57 -19.96
N PRO A 227 -19.48 17.74 -20.48
CA PRO A 227 -18.89 19.03 -20.17
C PRO A 227 -19.75 19.77 -19.14
N MET A 228 -19.15 20.24 -18.05
CA MET A 228 -19.68 21.37 -17.30
C MET A 228 -18.51 22.22 -16.81
N GLU A 229 -18.38 23.36 -17.47
CA GLU A 229 -17.80 24.57 -16.94
C GLU A 229 -18.54 24.92 -15.64
N GLU A 230 -17.83 25.18 -14.55
CA GLU A 230 -18.29 26.14 -13.55
C GLU A 230 -17.09 26.72 -12.80
N ASP A 231 -16.82 27.95 -13.23
CA ASP A 231 -16.21 29.10 -12.57
C ASP A 231 -15.41 28.94 -11.27
N LEU A 232 -14.19 29.44 -11.41
CA LEU A 232 -13.26 29.88 -10.41
C LEU A 232 -13.82 31.07 -9.63
N ASP A 233 -13.91 30.93 -8.30
CA ASP A 233 -13.81 32.07 -7.40
C ASP A 233 -12.59 31.88 -6.48
N ASP A 234 -11.64 32.78 -6.69
CA ASP A 234 -10.49 33.08 -5.85
C ASP A 234 -10.90 33.35 -4.39
N GLU A 235 -10.33 32.60 -3.43
CA GLU A 235 -10.05 33.17 -2.11
C GLU A 235 -8.74 32.60 -1.53
N MET A 236 -7.63 33.19 -1.96
CA MET A 236 -6.34 33.14 -1.27
C MET A 236 -6.47 33.81 0.10
N THR A 237 -6.82 33.03 1.12
CA THR A 237 -6.60 33.42 2.53
C THR A 237 -5.34 32.74 3.04
N SER A 238 -4.27 33.54 3.12
CA SER A 238 -3.10 33.24 3.93
C SER A 238 -3.50 33.31 5.41
N ALA A 239 -3.95 32.19 5.96
CA ALA A 239 -4.06 32.00 7.39
C ALA A 239 -2.81 31.25 7.86
N ASP A 240 -1.91 31.98 8.50
CA ASP A 240 -0.95 31.44 9.45
C ASP A 240 -1.76 30.75 10.57
N GLU A 241 -2.11 29.49 10.38
CA GLU A 241 -2.67 28.66 11.45
C GLU A 241 -1.51 28.15 12.31
N ASP A 242 -1.45 28.70 13.51
CA ASP A 242 -0.65 28.24 14.63
C ASP A 242 -0.77 26.72 14.80
N VAL A 243 0.25 26.02 14.35
CA VAL A 243 0.46 24.60 14.63
C VAL A 243 0.45 24.43 16.14
N PRO A 244 -0.44 23.62 16.73
CA PRO A 244 -0.49 23.42 18.17
C PRO A 244 0.87 22.93 18.65
N SER A 245 1.52 23.73 19.50
CA SER A 245 2.79 23.38 20.12
C SER A 245 2.63 22.03 20.81
N LEU A 246 3.27 21.04 20.20
CA LEU A 246 3.43 19.67 20.64
C LEU A 246 3.73 19.66 22.15
N ILE A 247 2.75 19.12 22.90
CA ILE A 247 2.78 18.69 24.30
C ILE A 247 4.21 18.68 24.88
N GLU A 248 4.48 19.58 25.83
CA GLU A 248 5.72 19.61 26.60
C GLU A 248 6.00 18.23 27.23
N PRO A 249 7.02 17.48 26.78
CA PRO A 249 7.20 16.10 27.19
C PRO A 249 8.25 16.02 28.29
N THR A 250 8.00 16.55 29.49
CA THR A 250 8.99 16.41 30.58
C THR A 250 8.47 16.18 31.99
N GLU A 251 7.19 16.41 32.27
CA GLU A 251 6.67 16.20 33.63
C GLU A 251 5.95 14.86 33.79
N ASN A 252 5.24 14.40 32.77
CA ASN A 252 4.48 13.15 32.85
C ASN A 252 5.37 11.89 32.86
N ILE A 253 6.55 11.97 32.24
CA ILE A 253 7.53 10.86 32.20
C ILE A 253 8.20 10.68 33.56
N LYS A 254 8.45 11.78 34.31
CA LYS A 254 9.04 11.69 35.65
C LYS A 254 8.08 11.07 36.67
N GLY A 255 6.77 11.31 36.52
CA GLY A 255 5.74 10.64 37.32
C GLY A 255 5.73 9.13 37.08
N LEU A 256 5.72 8.71 35.81
CA LEU A 256 5.73 7.28 35.44
C LEU A 256 6.99 6.54 35.91
N VAL A 257 8.16 7.18 35.82
CA VAL A 257 9.43 6.57 36.27
C VAL A 257 9.48 6.41 37.79
N SER A 258 8.85 7.32 38.55
CA SER A 258 8.76 7.23 40.01
C SER A 258 7.78 6.14 40.45
N GLU A 259 6.65 6.02 39.76
CA GLU A 259 5.63 4.99 40.03
C GLU A 259 6.14 3.56 39.73
N ILE A 260 6.98 3.39 38.70
CA ILE A 260 7.61 2.10 38.39
C ILE A 260 8.70 1.73 39.42
N LEU A 261 9.38 2.72 39.99
CA LEU A 261 10.39 2.48 41.04
C LEU A 261 9.73 2.09 42.37
N ASP A 262 8.63 2.73 42.75
CA ASP A 262 7.93 2.46 44.01
C ASP A 262 7.09 1.17 43.97
N ALA A 263 6.58 0.77 42.79
CA ALA A 263 5.84 -0.50 42.64
C ALA A 263 6.72 -1.76 42.70
N SER A 264 8.05 -1.61 42.79
CA SER A 264 9.00 -2.73 42.68
C SER A 264 9.44 -3.34 44.03
N GLU A 265 9.08 -2.75 45.17
CA GLU A 265 9.60 -3.20 46.48
C GLU A 265 8.69 -4.15 47.29
N GLU A 266 7.40 -4.32 46.95
CA GLU A 266 6.47 -5.06 47.84
C GLU A 266 5.90 -6.40 47.34
N ASN A 267 6.22 -6.89 46.13
CA ASN A 267 5.70 -8.19 45.65
C ASN A 267 6.75 -9.05 44.91
N HIS A 268 7.77 -9.51 45.63
CA HIS A 268 8.70 -10.52 45.15
C HIS A 268 8.22 -11.95 45.45
N SER A 269 7.17 -12.43 44.76
CA SER A 269 6.94 -13.89 44.73
C SER A 269 6.29 -14.47 43.48
N ASP A 270 6.06 -13.71 42.40
CA ASP A 270 5.61 -14.32 41.14
C ASP A 270 5.71 -13.36 39.93
N PHE A 271 6.81 -12.60 39.81
CA PHE A 271 7.06 -11.83 38.59
C PHE A 271 7.56 -12.78 37.51
N SER A 272 6.59 -13.45 36.90
CA SER A 272 6.68 -14.17 35.64
C SER A 272 7.71 -13.50 34.74
N VAL A 273 8.66 -14.31 34.29
CA VAL A 273 9.51 -14.03 33.14
C VAL A 273 8.59 -13.49 32.04
N PHE A 274 8.60 -12.19 31.80
CA PHE A 274 7.93 -11.61 30.63
C PHE A 274 8.42 -12.42 29.44
N PRO A 275 7.53 -13.18 28.76
CA PRO A 275 7.94 -13.88 27.57
C PRO A 275 8.53 -12.83 26.65
N GLU A 276 9.72 -13.10 26.14
CA GLU A 276 10.32 -12.32 25.08
C GLU A 276 9.43 -12.56 23.85
N GLU A 277 8.29 -11.86 23.80
CA GLU A 277 7.32 -11.98 22.73
C GLU A 277 8.04 -11.54 21.45
N ASP A 278 8.07 -12.46 20.48
CA ASP A 278 8.70 -12.24 19.20
C ASP A 278 8.15 -10.94 18.59
N PRO A 279 9.01 -9.95 18.25
CA PRO A 279 8.54 -8.69 17.66
C PRO A 279 7.71 -8.91 16.39
N VAL A 280 7.93 -10.02 15.68
CA VAL A 280 7.14 -10.40 14.51
C VAL A 280 5.72 -10.81 14.91
N LYS A 281 5.58 -11.59 16.00
CA LYS A 281 4.27 -11.98 16.55
C LYS A 281 3.48 -10.75 16.99
N LEU A 282 4.15 -9.82 17.68
CA LEU A 282 3.51 -8.58 18.14
C LEU A 282 3.01 -7.72 16.97
N ALA A 283 3.81 -7.56 15.91
CA ALA A 283 3.41 -6.81 14.73
C ALA A 283 2.19 -7.42 14.02
N LYS A 284 2.09 -8.75 14.00
CA LYS A 284 0.93 -9.46 13.42
C LYS A 284 -0.33 -9.27 14.25
N TYR A 285 -0.25 -9.34 15.57
CA TYR A 285 -1.39 -8.99 16.41
C TYR A 285 -1.81 -7.55 16.23
N GLU A 286 -0.86 -6.63 16.17
CA GLU A 286 -1.18 -5.22 15.93
C GLU A 286 -1.91 -5.05 14.59
N ALA A 287 -1.48 -5.75 13.55
CA ALA A 287 -2.16 -5.77 12.26
C ALA A 287 -3.58 -6.34 12.36
N LEU A 288 -3.77 -7.47 13.05
CA LEU A 288 -5.08 -8.07 13.28
C LEU A 288 -6.00 -7.15 14.10
N SER A 289 -5.51 -6.53 15.17
CA SER A 289 -6.27 -5.58 15.97
C SER A 289 -6.66 -4.32 15.19
N ARG A 290 -5.77 -3.83 14.29
CA ARG A 290 -6.12 -2.73 13.38
C ARG A 290 -7.23 -3.15 12.41
N ILE A 291 -7.18 -4.36 11.86
CA ILE A 291 -8.23 -4.87 10.98
C ILE A 291 -9.53 -5.07 11.73
N GLU A 292 -9.49 -5.58 12.97
CA GLU A 292 -10.67 -5.70 13.82
C GLU A 292 -11.33 -4.35 14.05
N GLN A 293 -10.54 -3.32 14.37
CA GLN A 293 -11.05 -1.97 14.56
C GLN A 293 -11.63 -1.40 13.27
N GLU A 294 -10.96 -1.59 12.14
CA GLU A 294 -11.45 -1.20 10.81
C GLU A 294 -12.81 -1.86 10.51
N LEU A 295 -12.94 -3.16 10.77
CA LEU A 295 -14.18 -3.90 10.56
C LEU A 295 -15.33 -3.39 11.46
N LYS A 296 -15.03 -3.07 12.73
CA LYS A 296 -16.00 -2.47 13.66
C LYS A 296 -16.44 -1.07 13.21
N ASP A 297 -15.51 -0.25 12.74
CA ASP A 297 -15.79 1.10 12.26
C ASP A 297 -16.66 1.05 10.99
N ILE A 298 -16.30 0.17 10.05
CA ILE A 298 -17.07 -0.12 8.83
C ILE A 298 -18.50 -0.55 9.21
N GLN A 299 -18.64 -1.52 10.11
CA GLN A 299 -19.94 -1.96 10.60
C GLN A 299 -20.74 -0.81 11.21
N GLN A 300 -20.15 -0.06 12.14
CA GLN A 300 -20.86 1.00 12.87
C GLN A 300 -21.32 2.14 11.96
N LYS A 301 -20.51 2.50 10.97
CA LYS A 301 -20.80 3.58 10.02
C LYS A 301 -21.93 3.20 9.07
N HIS A 302 -21.94 1.96 8.60
CA HIS A 302 -22.74 1.56 7.45
C HIS A 302 -23.99 0.76 7.83
N GLU A 303 -23.97 -0.05 8.88
CA GLU A 303 -25.06 -0.97 9.23
C GLU A 303 -26.41 -0.26 9.39
N LYS A 304 -26.45 0.88 10.09
CA LYS A 304 -27.70 1.61 10.31
C LYS A 304 -28.15 2.42 9.11
N HIS A 305 -27.20 2.94 8.33
CA HIS A 305 -27.51 3.84 7.23
C HIS A 305 -27.94 3.07 5.99
N ILE A 306 -27.20 2.01 5.65
CA ILE A 306 -27.40 1.25 4.43
C ILE A 306 -28.60 0.31 4.55
N LEU A 307 -28.74 -0.41 5.67
CA LEU A 307 -29.88 -1.31 5.87
C LEU A 307 -31.21 -0.57 6.10
N GLY A 308 -31.18 0.76 6.24
CA GLY A 308 -32.36 1.61 6.35
C GLY A 308 -32.81 2.24 5.03
N ASN A 309 -31.98 2.20 3.98
CA ASN A 309 -32.21 2.92 2.73
C ASN A 309 -32.68 1.97 1.62
N THR A 310 -33.70 2.35 0.86
CA THR A 310 -34.23 1.51 -0.23
C THR A 310 -33.23 1.41 -1.39
N LEU A 311 -33.05 0.19 -1.91
CA LEU A 311 -32.23 -0.10 -3.09
C LEU A 311 -33.05 -0.04 -4.38
N ASP A 312 -32.43 0.48 -5.44
CA ASP A 312 -33.04 0.60 -6.76
C ASP A 312 -32.44 -0.43 -7.72
N PHE A 313 -33.28 -1.27 -8.31
CA PHE A 313 -32.85 -2.27 -9.29
C PHE A 313 -33.17 -1.77 -10.71
N PRO A 314 -32.23 -1.86 -11.66
CA PRO A 314 -32.52 -1.50 -13.04
C PRO A 314 -33.64 -2.39 -13.58
N MET A 315 -34.63 -1.79 -14.23
CA MET A 315 -35.76 -2.49 -14.81
C MET A 315 -35.43 -2.98 -16.23
N SER A 316 -35.92 -4.17 -16.56
CA SER A 316 -35.87 -4.71 -17.92
C SER A 316 -36.88 -3.99 -18.82
N SER A 317 -36.77 -4.14 -20.14
CA SER A 317 -37.75 -3.62 -21.12
C SER A 317 -39.19 -4.05 -20.85
N ASP A 318 -39.34 -5.18 -20.15
CA ASP A 318 -40.62 -5.81 -19.81
C ASP A 318 -41.15 -5.34 -18.44
N GLY A 319 -40.58 -4.28 -17.86
CA GLY A 319 -41.01 -3.70 -16.57
C GLY A 319 -40.56 -4.46 -15.32
N ARG A 320 -39.97 -5.64 -15.47
CA ARG A 320 -39.49 -6.48 -14.36
C ARG A 320 -38.07 -6.09 -13.93
N PRO A 321 -37.77 -5.97 -12.62
CA PRO A 321 -36.40 -5.74 -12.16
C PRO A 321 -35.47 -6.86 -12.64
N LEU A 322 -34.26 -6.47 -13.07
CA LEU A 322 -33.18 -7.40 -13.43
C LEU A 322 -32.77 -8.24 -12.20
N SER A 323 -31.99 -9.31 -12.44
CA SER A 323 -31.43 -10.19 -11.40
C SER A 323 -30.89 -9.40 -10.20
N PRO A 324 -30.95 -9.92 -8.96
CA PRO A 324 -30.38 -9.24 -7.79
C PRO A 324 -28.91 -8.84 -8.00
N ASP A 325 -28.15 -9.61 -8.80
CA ASP A 325 -26.75 -9.32 -9.12
C ASP A 325 -26.53 -8.14 -10.08
N ALA A 326 -27.58 -7.61 -10.71
CA ALA A 326 -27.49 -6.48 -11.64
C ALA A 326 -27.56 -5.12 -10.93
N LEU A 327 -27.32 -5.07 -9.60
CA LEU A 327 -27.28 -3.82 -8.86
C LEU A 327 -26.16 -2.93 -9.42
N THR A 328 -26.51 -1.71 -9.82
CA THR A 328 -25.55 -0.75 -10.40
C THR A 328 -25.46 0.49 -9.52
N ALA A 329 -24.31 1.17 -9.54
CA ALA A 329 -24.03 2.38 -8.76
C ALA A 329 -24.72 3.65 -9.32
N THR A 330 -25.88 3.48 -9.95
CA THR A 330 -26.69 4.52 -10.60
C THR A 330 -27.30 5.46 -9.56
N THR A 331 -27.86 4.92 -8.48
CA THR A 331 -28.39 5.68 -7.34
C THR A 331 -27.33 5.85 -6.25
N ALA A 332 -27.38 6.98 -5.51
CA ALA A 332 -26.51 7.23 -4.36
C ALA A 332 -26.56 6.11 -3.31
N ASN A 333 -27.77 5.62 -2.98
CA ASN A 333 -27.96 4.51 -2.04
C ASN A 333 -27.27 3.21 -2.51
N ASN A 334 -27.39 2.89 -3.80
CA ASN A 334 -26.73 1.71 -4.37
C ASN A 334 -25.20 1.86 -4.35
N ARG A 335 -24.68 3.07 -4.57
CA ARG A 335 -23.24 3.34 -4.49
C ARG A 335 -22.71 3.15 -3.08
N GLU A 336 -23.45 3.60 -2.07
CA GLU A 336 -23.08 3.40 -0.67
C GLU A 336 -23.15 1.93 -0.27
N PHE A 337 -24.19 1.20 -0.70
CA PHE A 337 -24.31 -0.25 -0.51
C PHE A 337 -23.12 -1.01 -1.12
N LEU A 338 -22.83 -0.78 -2.40
CA LEU A 338 -21.71 -1.42 -3.10
C LEU A 338 -20.35 -1.00 -2.51
N GLY A 339 -20.24 0.24 -2.02
CA GLY A 339 -19.05 0.72 -1.33
C GLY A 339 -18.82 -0.02 -0.01
N TYR A 340 -19.87 -0.31 0.75
CA TYR A 340 -19.79 -1.08 1.99
C TYR A 340 -19.42 -2.54 1.74
N GLU A 341 -20.00 -3.15 0.71
CA GLU A 341 -19.61 -4.50 0.24
C GLU A 341 -18.12 -4.56 -0.14
N ASP A 342 -17.64 -3.59 -0.92
CA ASP A 342 -16.23 -3.48 -1.33
C ASP A 342 -15.29 -3.22 -0.15
N GLU A 343 -15.68 -2.40 0.82
CA GLU A 343 -14.92 -2.17 2.05
C GLU A 343 -14.75 -3.47 2.87
N ILE A 344 -15.80 -4.29 3.00
CA ILE A 344 -15.71 -5.58 3.70
C ILE A 344 -14.86 -6.57 2.90
N MET A 345 -15.00 -6.62 1.57
CA MET A 345 -14.13 -7.44 0.71
C MET A 345 -12.65 -7.06 0.84
N LYS A 346 -12.34 -5.76 0.91
CA LYS A 346 -10.96 -5.28 1.16
C LYS A 346 -10.43 -5.76 2.50
N VAL A 347 -11.25 -5.82 3.54
CA VAL A 347 -10.86 -6.39 4.84
C VAL A 347 -10.53 -7.88 4.71
N LEU A 348 -11.34 -8.66 4.00
CA LEU A 348 -11.05 -10.08 3.74
C LEU A 348 -9.71 -10.26 3.00
N LEU A 349 -9.46 -9.48 1.96
CA LEU A 349 -8.18 -9.51 1.23
C LEU A 349 -6.99 -9.15 2.14
N LYS A 350 -7.14 -8.17 3.04
CA LYS A 350 -6.10 -7.83 4.03
C LYS A 350 -5.85 -9.00 4.99
N LEU A 351 -6.90 -9.68 5.47
CA LEU A 351 -6.76 -10.84 6.36
C LEU A 351 -6.02 -12.00 5.69
N ASP A 352 -6.22 -12.22 4.40
CA ASP A 352 -5.53 -13.28 3.64
C ASP A 352 -4.01 -13.03 3.54
N THR A 353 -3.56 -11.78 3.58
CA THR A 353 -2.13 -11.45 3.58
C THR A 353 -1.42 -11.76 4.90
N ILE A 354 -2.16 -11.96 5.99
CA ILE A 354 -1.58 -12.22 7.31
C ILE A 354 -1.35 -13.72 7.49
N GLU A 355 -0.09 -14.14 7.37
CA GLU A 355 0.32 -15.52 7.60
C GLU A 355 0.45 -15.83 9.11
N SER A 356 0.01 -17.02 9.53
CA SER A 356 0.03 -17.42 10.93
C SER A 356 1.38 -17.97 11.42
N ASP A 357 2.31 -18.34 10.53
CA ASP A 357 3.64 -18.92 10.85
C ASP A 357 3.62 -20.05 11.91
N GLY A 358 2.52 -20.81 11.97
CA GLY A 358 2.32 -21.88 12.96
C GLY A 358 1.83 -21.42 14.33
N ASP A 359 1.55 -20.13 14.52
CA ASP A 359 0.94 -19.59 15.72
C ASP A 359 -0.58 -19.79 15.71
N GLU A 360 -1.07 -20.59 16.66
CA GLU A 360 -2.49 -20.93 16.76
C GLU A 360 -3.35 -19.75 17.22
N ASP A 361 -2.82 -18.81 18.00
CA ASP A 361 -3.59 -17.66 18.47
C ASP A 361 -3.86 -16.69 17.32
N ILE A 362 -2.83 -16.36 16.53
CA ILE A 362 -2.96 -15.54 15.31
C ILE A 362 -3.92 -16.21 14.32
N ARG A 363 -3.81 -17.53 14.16
CA ARG A 363 -4.69 -18.31 13.28
C ARG A 363 -6.15 -18.24 13.73
N ASN A 364 -6.41 -18.39 15.03
CA ASN A 364 -7.75 -18.36 15.60
C ASN A 364 -8.37 -16.95 15.49
N GLU A 365 -7.58 -15.91 15.77
CA GLU A 365 -8.03 -14.53 15.68
C GLU A 365 -8.34 -14.13 14.24
N ARG A 366 -7.45 -14.43 13.29
CA ARG A 366 -7.72 -14.26 11.85
C ARG A 366 -8.99 -14.98 11.42
N LYS A 367 -9.18 -16.24 11.83
CA LYS A 367 -10.38 -17.02 11.52
C LYS A 367 -11.65 -16.39 12.10
N ASN A 368 -11.58 -15.82 13.29
CA ASN A 368 -12.71 -15.12 13.90
C ASN A 368 -13.06 -13.85 13.13
N LEU A 369 -12.06 -13.07 12.70
CA LEU A 369 -12.29 -11.87 11.89
C LEU A 369 -12.86 -12.20 10.51
N VAL A 370 -12.35 -13.25 9.85
CA VAL A 370 -12.91 -13.72 8.57
C VAL A 370 -14.39 -14.07 8.73
N LYS A 371 -14.74 -14.86 9.76
CA LYS A 371 -16.15 -15.20 10.04
C LYS A 371 -17.02 -13.98 10.32
N GLN A 372 -16.49 -12.96 10.99
CA GLN A 372 -17.23 -11.73 11.23
C GLN A 372 -17.50 -10.98 9.92
N ALA A 373 -16.48 -10.83 9.08
CA ALA A 373 -16.61 -10.17 7.77
C ALA A 373 -17.56 -10.95 6.83
N GLU A 374 -17.44 -12.28 6.74
CA GLU A 374 -18.38 -13.14 6.00
C GLU A 374 -19.81 -13.01 6.53
N GLY A 375 -19.98 -12.92 7.85
CA GLY A 375 -21.29 -12.68 8.47
C GLY A 375 -21.90 -11.34 8.06
N LEU A 376 -21.09 -10.28 7.93
CA LEU A 376 -21.55 -8.97 7.45
C LEU A 376 -21.90 -8.98 5.97
N LEU A 377 -21.14 -9.68 5.12
CA LEU A 377 -21.52 -9.87 3.72
C LEU A 377 -22.83 -10.65 3.59
N GLY A 378 -23.01 -11.70 4.39
CA GLY A 378 -24.26 -12.47 4.42
C GLY A 378 -25.48 -11.61 4.79
N THR A 379 -25.36 -10.69 5.75
CA THR A 379 -26.48 -9.79 6.08
C THR A 379 -26.78 -8.78 4.96
N LEU A 380 -25.77 -8.36 4.20
CA LEU A 380 -25.95 -7.53 3.02
C LEU A 380 -26.63 -8.27 1.87
N ASP A 381 -26.23 -9.51 1.61
CA ASP A 381 -26.86 -10.35 0.60
C ASP A 381 -28.33 -10.62 0.93
N GLU A 382 -28.64 -10.94 2.19
CA GLU A 382 -30.02 -11.10 2.65
C GLU A 382 -30.85 -9.81 2.49
N TYR A 383 -30.24 -8.65 2.76
CA TYR A 383 -30.88 -7.36 2.58
C TYR A 383 -31.16 -7.06 1.11
N LYS A 384 -30.16 -7.23 0.26
CA LYS A 384 -30.25 -7.08 -1.20
C LYS A 384 -31.33 -7.97 -1.79
N GLN A 385 -31.38 -9.24 -1.36
CA GLN A 385 -32.42 -10.19 -1.77
C GLN A 385 -33.81 -9.74 -1.35
N ARG A 386 -33.99 -9.27 -0.10
CA ARG A 386 -35.27 -8.77 0.41
C ARG A 386 -35.76 -7.54 -0.35
N GLU A 387 -34.87 -6.59 -0.63
CA GLU A 387 -35.20 -5.39 -1.41
C GLU A 387 -35.60 -5.77 -2.84
N TRP A 388 -34.90 -6.72 -3.45
CA TRP A 388 -35.21 -7.24 -4.78
C TRP A 388 -36.59 -7.92 -4.83
N GLU A 389 -36.92 -8.76 -3.84
CA GLU A 389 -38.23 -9.40 -3.73
C GLU A 389 -39.37 -8.38 -3.58
N ARG A 390 -39.14 -7.29 -2.84
CA ARG A 390 -40.12 -6.21 -2.68
C ARG A 390 -40.40 -5.51 -4.01
N VAL A 391 -39.35 -5.16 -4.77
CA VAL A 391 -39.51 -4.47 -6.06
C VAL A 391 -40.11 -5.42 -7.11
N SER A 392 -39.75 -6.70 -7.08
CA SER A 392 -40.27 -7.71 -8.00
C SER A 392 -41.77 -7.96 -7.76
N SER A 393 -42.20 -8.11 -6.51
CA SER A 393 -43.61 -8.34 -6.17
C SER A 393 -44.51 -7.12 -6.41
N ALA A 394 -44.00 -5.90 -6.22
CA ALA A 394 -44.75 -4.68 -6.51
C ALA A 394 -45.14 -4.52 -7.99
N SER A 395 -44.37 -5.13 -8.91
CA SER A 395 -44.68 -5.10 -10.35
C SER A 395 -45.77 -6.09 -10.80
N GLU A 396 -46.04 -7.14 -10.01
CA GLU A 396 -47.05 -8.17 -10.35
C GLU A 396 -48.49 -7.75 -9.98
N ASP A 397 -48.66 -6.78 -9.08
CA ASP A 397 -49.98 -6.31 -8.63
C ASP A 397 -50.61 -5.23 -9.52
N GLU A 398 -49.83 -4.51 -10.36
CA GLU A 398 -50.38 -3.51 -11.30
C GLU A 398 -51.00 -4.11 -12.58
N ASP A 399 -50.60 -5.33 -12.98
CA ASP A 399 -51.17 -6.04 -14.14
C ASP A 399 -52.49 -6.78 -13.82
N ALA A 400 -52.96 -6.73 -12.57
CA ALA A 400 -54.17 -7.41 -12.09
C ALA A 400 -55.42 -6.51 -11.95
N LEU A 401 -55.32 -5.23 -12.36
CA LEU A 401 -56.44 -4.26 -12.41
C LEU A 401 -56.86 -3.96 -13.85
#